data_AF-A0A966MIN1-F1
#
_entry.id   AF-A0A966MIN1-F1
#
_cell.length_a   1.000
_cell.length_b   1.000
_cell.length_c   1.000
_cell.angle_alpha   90.00
_cell.angle_beta   90.00
_cell.angle_gamma   90.00
#
_symmetry.space_group_name_H-M   'P 1'
#
loop_
_entity.id
_entity.type
_entity.pdbx_description
1 polymer ?
#
loop_
_entity_poly.entity_id
_entity_poly.type
_entity_poly.pdbx_seq_one_letter_code
_entity_poly.pdbx_strand_id
1 'polypeptide(L)'
;MVIARKVLLSGVSGILLFTSFAPIDFWPGAFLGTALLYGLIKDEVLLRRSVLSFISGALFFLPLLHWSSTYVGALPWLILALGEA
;
A
#
# COMPACT_ATOMS: atom_id res chain seq x y z
N MET A 1 -0.48 21.30 6.78
CA MET A 1 0.73 20.43 6.93
C MET A 1 0.42 19.01 7.43
N VAL A 2 -0.62 18.77 8.24
CA VAL A 2 -0.90 17.44 8.81
C VAL A 2 -1.29 16.38 7.77
N ILE A 3 -2.11 16.74 6.77
CA ILE A 3 -2.58 15.82 5.73
C ILE A 3 -1.47 15.34 4.80
N ALA A 4 -0.61 16.25 4.33
CA ALA A 4 0.51 15.89 3.46
C ALA A 4 1.44 14.86 4.15
N ARG A 5 1.69 15.05 5.45
CA ARG A 5 2.44 14.09 6.26
C ARG A 5 1.73 12.73 6.34
N LYS A 6 0.41 12.70 6.55
CA LYS A 6 -0.35 11.44 6.60
C LYS A 6 -0.33 10.70 5.26
N VAL A 7 -0.43 11.41 4.15
CA VAL A 7 -0.32 10.84 2.79
C VAL A 7 1.06 10.25 2.55
N LEU A 8 2.12 10.95 2.97
CA LEU A 8 3.48 10.44 2.80
C LEU A 8 3.71 9.20 3.68
N LEU A 9 3.24 9.22 4.94
CA LEU A 9 3.33 8.07 5.84
C LEU A 9 2.45 6.90 5.41
N SER A 10 1.30 7.11 4.76
CA SER A 10 0.50 6.01 4.21
C SER A 10 1.23 5.32 3.07
N GLY A 11 2.00 6.06 2.27
CA GLY A 11 2.87 5.44 1.27
C GLY A 11 4.01 4.63 1.88
N VAL A 12 4.63 5.13 2.97
CA VAL A 12 5.64 4.38 3.73
C VAL A 12 5.05 3.07 4.29
N SER A 13 3.80 3.09 4.77
CA SER A 13 3.10 1.89 5.20
C SER A 13 3.00 0.84 4.09
N GLY A 14 2.56 1.23 2.89
CA GLY A 14 2.46 0.31 1.74
C GLY A 14 3.80 -0.32 1.37
N ILE A 15 4.88 0.47 1.38
CA ILE A 15 6.25 -0.01 1.12
C ILE A 15 6.70 -0.98 2.22
N LEU A 16 6.44 -0.68 3.50
CA LEU A 16 6.74 -1.59 4.61
C LEU A 16 6.01 -2.93 4.45
N LEU A 17 4.73 -2.91 4.06
CA LEU A 17 3.99 -4.14 3.78
C LEU A 17 4.66 -4.94 2.65
N PHE A 18 5.03 -4.30 1.55
CA PHE A 18 5.71 -4.93 0.42
C PHE A 18 7.03 -5.62 0.84
N THR A 19 7.80 -5.02 1.76
CA THR A 19 9.07 -5.61 2.22
C THR A 19 8.93 -6.98 2.88
N SER A 20 7.72 -7.36 3.29
CA SER A 20 7.42 -8.66 3.91
C SER A 20 7.36 -9.81 2.91
N PHE A 21 7.35 -9.50 1.61
CA PHE A 21 7.24 -10.46 0.52
C PHE A 21 8.56 -10.53 -0.25
N ALA A 22 8.70 -11.59 -1.06
CA ALA A 22 9.80 -11.73 -1.99
C ALA A 22 9.89 -10.49 -2.90
N PRO A 23 11.11 -9.98 -3.18
CA PRO A 23 12.41 -10.60 -2.91
C PRO A 23 13.05 -10.23 -1.56
N ILE A 24 12.38 -9.42 -0.72
CA ILE A 24 12.97 -8.86 0.50
C ILE A 24 12.76 -9.79 1.70
N ASP A 25 11.58 -10.42 1.80
CA ASP A 25 11.20 -11.39 2.85
C ASP A 25 11.43 -10.90 4.30
N PHE A 26 11.37 -9.58 4.50
CA PHE A 26 11.47 -8.95 5.82
C PHE A 26 10.12 -9.02 6.53
N TRP A 27 9.83 -10.17 7.15
CA TRP A 27 8.56 -10.46 7.83
C TRP A 27 8.08 -9.39 8.85
N PRO A 28 8.93 -8.63 9.57
CA PRO A 28 8.45 -7.58 10.47
C PRO A 28 7.79 -6.41 9.72
N GLY A 29 8.07 -6.24 8.43
CA GLY A 29 7.47 -5.23 7.56
C GLY A 29 5.94 -5.26 7.61
N ALA A 30 5.35 -6.45 7.73
CA ALA A 30 3.90 -6.64 7.76
C ALA A 30 3.32 -5.98 9.01
N PHE A 31 3.90 -6.29 10.16
CA PHE A 31 3.47 -5.73 11.44
C PHE A 31 3.70 -4.21 11.50
N LEU A 32 4.87 -3.75 11.04
CA LEU A 32 5.21 -2.32 11.05
C LEU A 32 4.32 -1.50 10.11
N GLY A 33 4.08 -2.00 8.90
CA GLY A 33 3.20 -1.37 7.91
C GLY A 33 1.76 -1.31 8.42
N THR A 34 1.21 -2.44 8.89
CA THR A 34 -0.16 -2.49 9.42
C THR A 34 -0.34 -1.59 10.65
N ALA A 35 0.62 -1.58 11.59
CA ALA A 35 0.57 -0.72 12.76
C ALA A 35 0.62 0.76 12.39
N LEU A 36 1.48 1.13 11.44
CA LEU A 36 1.57 2.50 10.93
C LEU A 36 0.26 2.93 10.26
N LEU A 37 -0.30 2.11 9.36
CA LEU A 37 -1.57 2.41 8.69
C LEU A 37 -2.69 2.61 9.71
N TYR A 38 -2.84 1.67 10.64
CA TYR A 38 -3.85 1.76 11.70
C TYR A 38 -3.72 3.06 12.49
N GLY A 39 -2.50 3.43 12.89
CA GLY A 39 -2.23 4.69 13.58
C GLY A 39 -2.60 5.94 12.77
N LEU A 40 -2.51 5.90 11.45
CA LEU A 40 -2.87 7.01 10.57
C LEU A 40 -4.38 7.20 10.42
N ILE A 41 -5.13 6.09 10.36
CA ILE A 41 -6.56 6.07 10.00
C ILE A 41 -7.52 5.99 11.20
N LYS A 42 -7.08 5.52 12.37
CA LYS A 42 -7.95 5.22 13.52
C LYS A 42 -8.86 6.38 13.96
N ASP A 43 -8.43 7.63 13.81
CA ASP A 43 -9.18 8.83 14.21
C ASP A 43 -9.74 9.63 13.03
N GLU A 44 -9.62 9.12 11.80
CA GLU A 44 -10.05 9.84 10.59
C GLU A 44 -11.50 9.56 10.21
N VAL A 45 -12.11 10.43 9.40
CA VAL A 45 -13.43 10.18 8.79
C VAL A 45 -13.34 9.15 7.66
N LEU A 46 -14.44 8.45 7.37
CA LEU A 46 -14.48 7.33 6.40
C LEU A 46 -13.77 7.65 5.08
N LEU A 47 -14.09 8.78 4.44
CA LEU A 47 -13.49 9.18 3.18
C LEU A 47 -11.95 9.28 3.27
N ARG A 48 -11.43 9.88 4.35
CA ARG A 48 -9.97 10.02 4.54
C ARG A 48 -9.33 8.68 4.90
N ARG A 49 -10.00 7.84 5.69
CA ARG A 49 -9.55 6.47 5.96
C ARG A 49 -9.40 5.71 4.65
N SER A 50 -10.41 5.73 3.78
CA SER A 50 -10.39 5.07 2.48
C SER A 50 -9.27 5.58 1.58
N VAL A 51 -9.07 6.89 1.47
CA VAL A 51 -7.98 7.45 0.64
C VAL A 51 -6.60 7.05 1.16
N LEU A 52 -6.36 7.14 2.47
CA LEU A 52 -5.07 6.77 3.06
C LEU A 52 -4.79 5.27 2.92
N SER A 53 -5.80 4.42 3.17
CA SER A 53 -5.70 2.98 2.95
C SER A 53 -5.44 2.64 1.49
N PHE A 54 -6.14 3.27 0.56
CA PHE A 54 -5.96 3.06 -0.88
C PHE A 54 -4.54 3.42 -1.35
N ILE A 55 -3.96 4.52 -0.85
CA ILE A 55 -2.57 4.88 -1.16
C ILE A 55 -1.59 3.82 -0.63
N SER A 56 -1.82 3.31 0.58
CA SER A 56 -1.02 2.23 1.16
C SER A 56 -1.18 0.93 0.36
N GLY A 57 -2.41 0.57 -0.01
CA GLY A 57 -2.73 -0.60 -0.82
C GLY A 57 -2.08 -0.53 -2.20
N ALA A 58 -2.20 0.59 -2.89
CA ALA A 58 -1.60 0.78 -4.21
C ALA A 58 -0.07 0.63 -4.19
N LEU A 59 0.61 1.23 -3.20
CA LEU A 59 2.07 1.10 -3.06
C LEU A 59 2.53 -0.29 -2.60
N PHE A 60 1.63 -1.09 -2.02
CA PHE A 60 1.87 -2.50 -1.75
C PHE A 60 1.67 -3.37 -2.99
N PHE A 61 0.50 -3.26 -3.65
CA PHE A 61 0.10 -4.16 -4.74
C PHE A 61 0.77 -3.87 -6.09
N LEU A 62 1.04 -2.61 -6.42
CA LEU A 62 1.71 -2.26 -7.68
C LEU A 62 3.05 -3.01 -7.85
N PRO A 63 4.02 -2.93 -6.92
CA PRO A 63 5.25 -3.69 -7.03
C PRO A 63 5.03 -5.20 -6.85
N LEU A 64 4.18 -5.61 -5.91
CA LEU A 64 3.93 -7.02 -5.61
C LEU A 64 3.37 -7.80 -6.82
N LEU A 65 2.47 -7.19 -7.58
CA LEU A 65 1.80 -7.82 -8.72
C LEU A 65 2.46 -7.48 -10.06
N HIS A 66 3.59 -6.77 -10.05
CA HIS A 66 4.25 -6.30 -11.28
C HIS A 66 4.61 -7.44 -12.24
N TRP A 67 4.93 -8.63 -11.71
CA TRP A 67 5.21 -9.83 -12.51
C TRP A 67 4.07 -10.21 -13.46
N SER A 68 2.81 -9.91 -13.11
CA SER A 68 1.67 -10.19 -13.97
C SER A 68 1.71 -9.40 -15.28
N SER A 69 2.29 -8.19 -15.26
CA SER A 69 2.38 -7.33 -16.45
C SER A 69 3.18 -7.96 -17.60
N THR A 70 4.09 -8.88 -17.29
CA THR A 70 4.83 -9.67 -18.29
C THR A 70 3.91 -10.59 -19.11
N TYR A 71 2.76 -11.00 -18.56
CA TYR A 71 1.81 -11.90 -19.22
C TYR A 71 0.59 -11.18 -19.79
N VAL A 72 0.04 -10.20 -19.07
CA VAL A 72 -1.22 -9.53 -19.44
C VAL A 72 -1.03 -8.10 -19.96
N GLY A 73 0.18 -7.57 -19.92
CA GLY A 73 0.47 -6.18 -20.28
C GLY A 73 0.16 -5.17 -19.18
N ALA A 74 0.44 -3.89 -19.47
CA ALA A 74 0.39 -2.83 -18.46
C ALA A 74 -1.03 -2.50 -17.96
N LEU A 75 -2.01 -2.40 -18.87
CA LEU A 75 -3.38 -2.00 -18.51
C LEU A 75 -4.07 -3.01 -17.58
N PRO A 76 -4.10 -4.33 -17.89
CA PRO A 76 -4.73 -5.29 -16.99
C PRO A 76 -4.03 -5.42 -15.64
N TRP A 77 -2.69 -5.29 -15.60
CA TRP A 77 -1.94 -5.25 -14.34
C TRP A 77 -2.33 -4.05 -13.47
N LEU A 78 -2.44 -2.85 -14.06
CA LEU A 78 -2.86 -1.65 -13.32
C LEU A 78 -4.28 -1.79 -12.77
N ILE A 79 -5.21 -2.33 -13.56
CA ILE A 79 -6.59 -2.57 -13.10
C ILE A 79 -6.61 -3.56 -11.93
N LEU A 80 -5.84 -4.64 -12.02
CA LEU A 80 -5.73 -5.64 -10.96
C LEU A 80 -5.13 -5.03 -9.68
N ALA A 81 -3.97 -4.37 -9.79
CA ALA A 81 -3.27 -3.82 -8.64
C ALA A 81 -4.04 -2.71 -7.93
N LEU A 82 -4.76 -1.87 -8.69
CA LEU A 82 -5.61 -0.82 -8.12
C LEU A 82 -6.97 -1.36 -7.65
N GLY A 83 -7.44 -2.48 -8.19
CA GLY A 83 -8.68 -3.13 -7.75
C GLY A 83 -8.54 -3.90 -6.44
N GLU A 84 -7.35 -4.44 -6.16
CA GLU A 84 -7.00 -5.10 -4.87
C GLU A 84 -6.66 -4.10 -3.75
N ALA A 85 -6.34 -2.84 -4.11
CA ALA A 85 -5.93 -1.78 -3.18
C ALA A 85 -7.10 -1.14 -2.42
#